data_AF-A0A0U5LAR0-F1
#
_entry.id   AF-A0A0U5LAR0-F1
#
_cell.length_a   1.000
_cell.length_b   1.000
_cell.length_c   1.000
_cell.angle_alpha   90.00
_cell.angle_beta   90.00
_cell.angle_gamma   90.00
#
_symmetry.space_group_name_H-M   'P 1'
#
loop_
_entity.id
_entity.type
_entity.pdbx_description
1 polymer ?
#
loop_
_entity_poly.entity_id
_entity_poly.type
_entity_poly.pdbx_seq_one_letter_code
_entity_poly.pdbx_strand_id
1 'polypeptide(L)'
;MFLPFSGEIMSLIRSFLSEFSKPFDLARSAATRFVSDCPRLKAAIRRTPWLASPSGLHEYRSHVWFDDRRYHAIVMVRKMIDGQPSEAFVHSRHGEFHTFRAARKTAQMATSVLATLTVLTRQN
;
A
#
# COMPACT_ATOMS: atom_id res chain seq x y z
N MET A 1 7.60 -15.73 60.21
CA MET A 1 7.46 -14.48 59.43
C MET A 1 7.37 -14.89 57.97
N PHE A 2 6.15 -15.15 57.48
CA PHE A 2 5.91 -15.63 56.12
C PHE A 2 5.62 -14.41 55.23
N LEU A 3 6.38 -14.22 54.16
CA LEU A 3 6.18 -13.14 53.18
C LEU A 3 5.04 -13.55 52.23
N PRO A 4 3.84 -12.93 52.29
CA PRO A 4 2.78 -13.17 51.34
C PRO A 4 2.89 -12.10 50.25
N PHE A 5 3.93 -12.14 49.42
CA PHE A 5 4.18 -11.03 48.46
C PHE A 5 4.34 -11.47 47.01
N SER A 6 4.42 -12.76 46.70
CA SER A 6 4.70 -13.21 45.32
C SER A 6 3.45 -13.25 44.42
N GLY A 7 2.27 -13.60 44.95
CA GLY A 7 1.07 -13.81 44.13
C GLY A 7 0.38 -12.52 43.69
N GLU A 8 0.25 -11.55 44.62
CA GLU A 8 -0.36 -10.25 44.33
C GLU A 8 0.48 -9.43 43.35
N ILE A 9 1.81 -9.39 43.53
CA ILE A 9 2.75 -8.72 42.62
C ILE A 9 2.61 -9.28 41.20
N MET A 10 2.53 -10.60 41.05
CA MET A 10 2.44 -11.23 39.73
C MET A 10 1.10 -10.94 39.04
N SER A 11 0.00 -10.82 39.80
CA SER A 11 -1.29 -10.40 39.26
C SER A 11 -1.32 -8.92 38.87
N LEU A 12 -0.65 -8.07 39.65
CA LEU A 12 -0.56 -6.63 39.43
C LEU A 12 0.30 -6.32 38.21
N ILE A 13 1.43 -7.02 38.04
CA ILE A 13 2.26 -6.94 36.84
C ILE A 13 1.47 -7.40 35.60
N ARG A 14 0.67 -8.45 35.72
CA ARG A 14 -0.14 -8.97 34.60
C ARG A 14 -1.29 -8.02 34.24
N SER A 15 -1.94 -7.39 35.22
CA SER A 15 -2.98 -6.39 34.97
C SER A 15 -2.37 -5.13 34.37
N PHE A 16 -1.23 -4.67 34.89
CA PHE A 16 -0.50 -3.52 34.37
C PHE A 16 -0.04 -3.77 32.93
N LEU A 17 0.53 -4.94 32.62
CA LEU A 17 0.90 -5.32 31.24
C LEU A 17 -0.32 -5.41 30.31
N SER A 18 -1.45 -5.94 30.79
CA SER A 18 -2.69 -6.00 30.00
C SER A 18 -3.33 -4.63 29.77
N GLU A 19 -3.09 -3.68 30.66
CA GLU A 19 -3.54 -2.30 30.53
C GLU A 19 -2.58 -1.48 29.66
N PHE A 20 -1.29 -1.80 29.75
CA PHE A 20 -0.25 -1.26 28.88
C PHE A 20 -0.40 -1.74 27.44
N SER A 21 -0.95 -2.93 27.18
CA SER A 21 -1.16 -3.43 25.81
C SER A 21 -2.36 -2.77 25.11
N LYS A 22 -3.37 -2.28 25.83
CA LYS A 22 -4.54 -1.58 25.25
C LYS A 22 -4.16 -0.38 24.36
N PRO A 23 -3.25 0.54 24.74
CA PRO A 23 -2.81 1.62 23.85
C PRO A 23 -1.98 1.10 22.67
N PHE A 24 -1.25 -0.02 22.79
CA PHE A 24 -0.59 -0.65 21.64
C PHE A 24 -1.60 -1.25 20.66
N ASP A 25 -2.68 -1.86 21.15
CA ASP A 25 -3.75 -2.37 20.30
C ASP A 25 -4.50 -1.23 19.58
N LEU A 26 -4.72 -0.10 20.27
CA LEU A 26 -5.29 1.10 19.67
C LEU A 26 -4.35 1.71 18.63
N ALA A 27 -3.05 1.85 18.95
CA ALA A 27 -2.04 2.36 18.05
C ALA A 27 -1.86 1.43 16.82
N ARG A 28 -1.95 0.12 17.02
CA ARG A 28 -1.92 -0.88 15.94
C ARG A 28 -3.13 -0.75 15.04
N SER A 29 -4.33 -0.58 15.61
CA SER A 29 -5.56 -0.34 14.83
C SER A 29 -5.46 0.94 14.01
N ALA A 30 -5.00 2.04 14.62
CA ALA A 30 -4.76 3.30 13.94
C ALA A 30 -3.70 3.17 12.83
N ALA A 31 -2.59 2.49 13.10
CA ALA A 31 -1.54 2.23 12.11
C ALA A 31 -2.06 1.37 10.95
N THR A 32 -2.89 0.35 11.21
CA THR A 32 -3.48 -0.46 10.14
C THR A 32 -4.41 0.34 9.24
N ARG A 33 -5.17 1.30 9.79
CA ARG A 33 -6.00 2.23 9.01
C ARG A 33 -5.14 3.23 8.22
N PHE A 34 -4.09 3.77 8.84
CA PHE A 34 -3.17 4.69 8.15
C PHE A 34 -2.42 3.99 6.99
N VAL A 35 -2.06 2.72 7.17
CA VAL A 35 -1.45 1.89 6.14
C VAL A 35 -2.46 1.49 5.05
N SER A 36 -3.75 1.32 5.36
CA SER A 36 -4.77 1.09 4.32
C SER A 36 -4.99 2.32 3.45
N ASP A 37 -4.90 3.51 4.03
CA ASP A 37 -5.17 4.78 3.33
C ASP A 37 -3.97 5.24 2.47
N CYS A 38 -2.78 4.70 2.73
CA CYS A 38 -1.55 5.02 2.00
C CYS A 38 -1.09 3.83 1.14
N PRO A 39 -1.55 3.71 -0.13
CA PRO A 39 -1.19 2.58 -1.01
C PRO A 39 0.32 2.49 -1.27
N ARG A 40 1.04 3.62 -1.25
CA ARG A 40 2.52 3.66 -1.34
C ARG A 40 3.21 3.04 -0.12
N LEU A 41 2.69 3.27 1.08
CA LEU A 41 3.24 2.71 2.31
C LEU A 41 2.98 1.19 2.37
N LYS A 42 1.78 0.77 1.98
CA LYS A 42 1.42 -0.65 1.85
C LYS A 42 2.32 -1.38 0.84
N ALA A 43 2.62 -0.74 -0.30
CA ALA A 43 3.53 -1.28 -1.30
C ALA A 43 4.98 -1.38 -0.77
N ALA A 44 5.46 -0.37 -0.03
CA ALA A 44 6.78 -0.37 0.58
C ALA A 44 6.92 -1.49 1.64
N ILE A 45 5.90 -1.68 2.49
CA ILE A 45 5.86 -2.77 3.49
C ILE A 45 5.90 -4.13 2.79
N ARG A 46 5.13 -4.28 1.70
CA ARG A 46 5.11 -5.49 0.86
C ARG A 46 6.33 -5.64 -0.05
N ARG A 47 7.27 -4.68 -0.02
CA ARG A 47 8.45 -4.59 -0.91
C ARG A 47 8.11 -4.80 -2.39
N THR A 48 6.97 -4.27 -2.81
CA THR A 48 6.46 -4.41 -4.18
C THR A 48 6.43 -3.05 -4.88
N PRO A 49 6.79 -2.98 -6.17
CA PRO A 49 6.63 -1.75 -6.96
C PRO A 49 5.17 -1.49 -7.37
N TRP A 50 4.25 -2.36 -6.99
CA TRP A 50 2.84 -2.31 -7.34
C TRP A 50 2.03 -1.60 -6.25
N LEU A 51 1.29 -0.56 -6.64
CA LEU A 51 0.37 0.18 -5.77
C LEU A 51 -1.01 -0.47 -5.84
N ALA A 52 -1.47 -1.01 -4.72
CA ALA A 52 -2.81 -1.57 -4.62
C ALA A 52 -3.88 -0.47 -4.68
N SER A 53 -4.99 -0.75 -5.37
CA SER A 53 -6.20 0.05 -5.27
C SER A 53 -6.77 0.00 -3.85
N PRO A 54 -7.63 0.95 -3.46
CA PRO A 54 -8.29 0.92 -2.15
C PRO A 54 -9.14 -0.35 -1.96
N SER A 55 -9.75 -0.83 -3.04
CA SER A 55 -10.49 -2.10 -3.07
C SER A 55 -9.62 -3.35 -2.99
N GLY A 56 -8.31 -3.24 -3.21
CA GLY A 56 -7.38 -4.39 -3.25
C GLY A 56 -7.56 -5.32 -4.45
N LEU A 57 -8.51 -5.05 -5.35
CA LEU A 57 -8.81 -5.87 -6.53
C LEU A 57 -7.84 -5.64 -7.69
N HIS A 58 -7.19 -4.48 -7.73
CA HIS A 58 -6.27 -4.11 -8.79
C HIS A 58 -4.98 -3.58 -8.18
N GLU A 59 -3.87 -3.84 -8.84
CA GLU A 59 -2.60 -3.21 -8.52
C GLU A 59 -2.03 -2.52 -9.75
N TYR A 60 -1.51 -1.31 -9.54
CA TYR A 60 -0.99 -0.44 -10.59
C TYR A 60 0.51 -0.25 -10.45
N ARG A 61 1.22 -0.17 -11.58
CA ARG A 61 2.66 0.08 -11.60
C ARG A 61 3.01 1.08 -12.70
N SER A 62 3.80 2.08 -12.33
CA SER A 62 4.40 3.00 -13.30
C SER A 62 5.46 2.27 -14.11
N HIS A 63 5.43 2.44 -15.42
CA HIS A 63 6.45 1.92 -16.32
C HIS A 63 6.78 2.94 -17.41
N VAL A 64 7.98 2.83 -17.94
CA VAL A 64 8.43 3.67 -19.05
C VAL A 64 8.93 2.74 -20.13
N TRP A 65 8.32 2.84 -21.31
CA TRP A 65 8.72 2.10 -22.49
C TRP A 65 9.42 3.04 -23.47
N PHE A 66 10.45 2.57 -24.15
CA PHE A 66 11.18 3.33 -25.17
C PHE A 66 10.97 2.66 -26.53
N ASP A 67 10.53 3.44 -27.52
CA ASP A 67 10.23 2.98 -28.88
C ASP A 67 11.30 3.46 -29.87
N ASP A 68 12.57 3.42 -29.45
CA ASP A 68 13.77 3.89 -30.18
C ASP A 68 13.80 5.38 -30.59
N ARG A 69 12.70 6.11 -30.41
CA ARG A 69 12.55 7.54 -30.71
C ARG A 69 12.15 8.37 -29.50
N ARG A 70 11.23 7.86 -28.69
CA ARG A 70 10.62 8.58 -27.56
C ARG A 70 10.36 7.65 -26.38
N TYR A 71 10.28 8.24 -25.19
CA TYR A 71 9.90 7.58 -23.95
C TYR A 71 8.39 7.71 -23.73
N HIS A 72 7.71 6.59 -23.60
CA HIS A 72 6.28 6.51 -23.33
C HIS A 72 6.06 6.31 -21.83
N ALA A 73 5.31 7.22 -21.22
CA ALA A 73 4.84 7.02 -19.85
C ALA A 73 3.64 6.08 -19.87
N ILE A 74 3.75 4.90 -19.27
CA ILE A 74 2.64 3.94 -19.24
C ILE A 74 2.33 3.48 -17.82
N VAL A 75 1.07 3.16 -17.57
CA VAL A 75 0.64 2.52 -16.33
C VAL A 75 0.24 1.10 -16.66
N MET A 76 0.87 0.15 -15.99
CA MET A 76 0.48 -1.25 -16.03
C MET A 76 -0.49 -1.54 -14.90
N VAL A 77 -1.46 -2.41 -15.15
CA VAL A 77 -2.39 -2.90 -14.14
C VAL A 77 -2.38 -4.43 -14.15
N ARG A 78 -2.56 -5.01 -12.97
CA ARG A 78 -2.88 -6.43 -12.80
C ARG A 78 -4.05 -6.57 -11.83
N LYS A 79 -4.86 -7.60 -12.03
CA LYS A 79 -5.95 -7.94 -11.10
C LYS A 79 -5.41 -8.84 -10.00
N MET A 80 -6.03 -8.76 -8.83
CA MET A 80 -5.81 -9.71 -7.74
C MET A 80 -6.99 -10.67 -7.72
N ILE A 81 -6.75 -11.94 -8.04
CA ILE A 81 -7.74 -13.02 -8.04
C ILE A 81 -7.34 -13.97 -6.92
N ASP A 82 -8.21 -14.14 -5.92
CA ASP A 82 -7.95 -14.99 -4.74
C ASP A 82 -6.61 -14.69 -4.03
N GLY A 83 -6.24 -13.41 -3.99
CA GLY A 83 -4.98 -12.95 -3.39
C GLY A 83 -3.73 -13.18 -4.26
N GLN A 84 -3.87 -13.77 -5.45
CA GLN A 84 -2.80 -13.95 -6.41
C GLN A 84 -2.86 -12.89 -7.53
N PRO A 85 -1.71 -12.35 -7.97
CA PRO A 85 -1.67 -11.41 -9.07
C PRO A 85 -1.89 -12.10 -10.41
N SER A 86 -2.80 -11.57 -11.23
CA SER A 86 -2.98 -11.95 -12.63
C SER A 86 -1.84 -11.44 -13.51
N GLU A 87 -1.88 -11.80 -14.78
CA GLU A 87 -1.04 -11.17 -15.81
C GLU A 87 -1.22 -9.65 -15.82
N ALA A 88 -0.11 -8.95 -16.02
CA ALA A 88 -0.06 -7.51 -16.10
C ALA A 88 -0.26 -7.04 -17.53
N PHE A 89 -1.12 -6.04 -17.72
CA PHE A 89 -1.37 -5.42 -19.02
C PHE A 89 -1.25 -3.90 -18.94
N VAL A 90 -1.05 -3.26 -20.09
CA VAL A 90 -1.01 -1.80 -20.19
C VAL A 90 -2.43 -1.25 -20.00
N HIS A 91 -2.64 -0.51 -18.92
CA HIS A 91 -3.92 0.13 -18.62
C HIS A 91 -4.10 1.42 -19.43
N SER A 92 -3.09 2.28 -19.40
CA SER A 92 -3.14 3.61 -20.01
C SER A 92 -1.76 4.10 -20.43
N ARG A 93 -1.73 4.94 -21.46
CA ARG A 93 -0.53 5.64 -21.96
C ARG A 93 -0.71 7.13 -21.69
N HIS A 94 0.28 7.75 -21.06
CA HIS A 94 0.26 9.13 -20.58
C HIS A 94 1.24 10.01 -21.36
N GLY A 95 1.18 9.95 -22.69
CA GLY A 95 1.98 10.77 -23.59
C GLY A 95 3.39 10.24 -23.86
N GLU A 96 4.10 10.99 -24.70
CA GLU A 96 5.44 10.71 -25.19
C GLU A 96 6.40 11.82 -24.76
N PHE A 97 7.61 11.45 -24.40
CA PHE A 97 8.61 12.37 -23.85
C PHE A 97 9.98 12.13 -24.47
N HIS A 98 10.76 13.20 -24.63
CA HIS A 98 12.14 13.10 -25.08
C HIS A 98 13.10 12.63 -23.98
N THR A 99 12.72 12.76 -22.71
CA THR A 99 13.56 12.36 -21.58
C THR A 99 12.89 11.29 -20.72
N PHE A 100 13.69 10.29 -20.31
CA PHE A 100 13.25 9.24 -19.40
C PHE A 100 12.71 9.81 -18.08
N ARG A 101 13.35 10.87 -17.56
CA ARG A 101 12.96 11.50 -16.29
C ARG A 101 11.56 12.11 -16.35
N ALA A 102 11.21 12.78 -17.45
CA ALA A 102 9.87 13.33 -17.65
C ALA A 102 8.83 12.21 -17.76
N ALA A 103 9.08 11.20 -18.59
CA ALA A 103 8.19 10.04 -18.74
C ALA A 103 7.97 9.32 -17.40
N ARG A 104 9.04 9.09 -16.63
CA ARG A 104 8.96 8.44 -15.32
C ARG A 104 8.13 9.25 -14.33
N LYS A 105 8.36 10.57 -14.25
CA LYS A 105 7.59 11.45 -13.35
C LYS A 105 6.11 11.40 -13.69
N THR A 106 5.76 11.50 -14.98
CA THR A 106 4.37 11.43 -15.44
C THR A 106 3.75 10.07 -15.14
N ALA A 107 4.44 8.97 -15.44
CA ALA A 107 3.96 7.62 -15.16
C ALA A 107 3.74 7.41 -13.65
N GLN A 108 4.63 7.91 -12.80
CA GLN A 108 4.49 7.83 -11.34
C GLN A 108 3.30 8.64 -10.83
N MET A 109 3.11 9.87 -11.33
CA MET A 109 1.96 10.70 -10.99
C MET A 109 0.65 10.01 -11.39
N ALA A 110 0.55 9.55 -12.64
CA ALA A 110 -0.62 8.84 -13.14
C ALA A 110 -0.92 7.57 -12.34
N THR A 111 0.10 6.77 -12.01
CA THR A 111 -0.07 5.55 -11.20
C THR A 111 -0.57 5.89 -9.80
N SER A 112 -0.07 6.96 -9.16
CA SER A 112 -0.60 7.37 -7.86
C SER A 112 -2.02 7.91 -7.93
N VAL A 113 -2.38 8.64 -8.98
CA VAL A 113 -3.76 9.08 -9.21
C VAL A 113 -4.67 7.87 -9.30
N LEU A 114 -4.32 6.86 -10.11
CA LEU A 114 -5.12 5.64 -10.26
C LEU A 114 -5.19 4.82 -8.96
N ALA A 115 -4.08 4.64 -8.27
CA ALA A 115 -4.04 3.90 -7.01
C ALA A 115 -4.81 4.58 -5.87
N THR A 116 -5.00 5.90 -5.93
CA THR A 116 -5.72 6.67 -4.89
C THR A 116 -7.17 6.98 -5.27
N LEU A 117 -7.47 7.23 -6.56
CA LEU A 117 -8.76 7.78 -7.02
C LEU A 117 -9.71 6.77 -7.67
N THR A 118 -9.33 5.50 -7.91
CA THR A 118 -10.30 4.50 -8.42
C THR A 118 -11.26 4.01 -7.33
N VAL A 119 -12.00 4.94 -6.74
CA VAL A 119 -13.31 4.76 -6.10
C VAL A 119 -14.42 5.33 -7.02
N LEU A 120 -14.11 6.10 -8.07
CA LEU A 120 -15.12 6.90 -8.79
C LEU A 120 -15.46 6.52 -10.24
N THR A 121 -14.82 5.52 -10.89
CA THR A 121 -15.02 5.30 -12.34
C THR A 121 -15.43 3.88 -12.73
N ARG A 122 -16.37 3.27 -12.00
CA ARG A 122 -17.12 2.12 -12.52
C ARG A 122 -18.59 2.10 -12.07
N GLN A 123 -19.28 3.20 -12.37
CA GLN A 123 -20.73 3.22 -12.55
C GLN A 123 -20.99 4.05 -13.82
N ASN A 124 -21.09 3.36 -14.95
CA ASN A 124 -21.82 3.74 -16.15
C ASN A 124 -21.83 2.52 -17.09
#